data_AF-A0A937LJX2-F1
#
_entry.id   AF-A0A937LJX2-F1
#
_cell.length_a   1.000
_cell.length_b   1.000
_cell.length_c   1.000
_cell.angle_alpha   90.00
_cell.angle_beta   90.00
_cell.angle_gamma   90.00
#
_symmetry.space_group_name_H-M   'P 1'
#
loop_
_entity.id
_entity.type
_entity.pdbx_description
1 polymer ?
#
loop_
_entity_poly.entity_id
_entity_poly.type
_entity_poly.pdbx_seq_one_letter_code
_entity_poly.pdbx_strand_id
1 'polypeptide(L)'
;MNFDQLPLTAPETPLLERIDSAEREIATLTSAELVALADELREFLLYSVSTTGGHFGAGLGVVELTVALHHVFNTPDDRIVWDVGHQCYPHKVLTGRRHRMSSMRQKSGLSGFPKRSESEFDTFGVGHSSTSISAAMGMALAARQQGINRKVAAVIGDGAITGGMAFEALAHAGHERPNMLLILNDNQMSIGHNTGGLASYFARIWATQTYLTLRETSKKLLEHVKPAWDLAKRTEEHMKGMVAPGTLFEELGWHYIGPLDGHDLPSLVEVLKRVSALSGPQILHIRTIKGKGFTPAEEDPIGYHALGKIEPSKTTKTASPSAPKPPKYQDVFGQWLCDTAEVDPLVAGITPAMCEGSGMVYFAAAYPDRYYDVAIAEQHAVTLAAG
;
A
#
# COMPACT_ATOMS: atom_id res chain seq x y z
N MET A 1 9.34 0.38 16.73
CA MET A 1 10.75 -0.09 16.83
C MET A 1 11.43 -0.08 15.46
N ASN A 2 12.76 0.07 15.36
CA ASN A 2 13.54 -0.07 14.10
C ASN A 2 14.54 -1.23 14.19
N PHE A 3 14.67 -1.98 13.10
CA PHE A 3 15.53 -3.15 12.97
C PHE A 3 16.53 -2.93 11.83
N ASP A 4 17.82 -3.22 12.06
CA ASP A 4 18.87 -3.11 11.04
C ASP A 4 19.25 -4.46 10.42
N GLN A 5 18.84 -5.56 11.06
CA GLN A 5 19.10 -6.93 10.62
C GLN A 5 17.86 -7.79 10.77
N LEU A 6 17.75 -8.82 9.92
CA LEU A 6 16.66 -9.77 10.00
C LEU A 6 16.90 -10.75 11.17
N PRO A 7 15.90 -10.97 12.03
CA PRO A 7 16.03 -11.90 13.14
C PRO A 7 16.15 -13.34 12.60
N LEU A 8 17.09 -14.07 13.20
CA LEU A 8 17.38 -15.48 12.86
C LEU A 8 16.67 -16.46 13.79
N THR A 9 16.19 -15.97 14.95
CA THR A 9 15.44 -16.74 15.95
C THR A 9 14.02 -16.23 16.02
N ALA A 10 13.08 -17.11 16.36
CA ALA A 10 11.69 -16.73 16.54
C ALA A 10 11.58 -15.75 17.72
N PRO A 11 10.87 -14.62 17.56
CA PRO A 11 10.68 -13.65 18.64
C PRO A 11 9.63 -14.12 19.64
N GLU A 12 9.73 -13.63 20.88
CA GLU A 12 8.68 -13.79 21.89
C GLU A 12 7.50 -12.87 21.53
N THR A 13 6.32 -13.44 21.36
CA THR A 13 5.15 -12.70 20.86
C THR A 13 3.88 -13.00 21.67
N PRO A 14 3.86 -12.65 22.97
CA PRO A 14 2.77 -13.00 23.88
C PRO A 14 1.41 -12.42 23.48
N LEU A 15 1.35 -11.22 22.87
CA LEU A 15 0.09 -10.66 22.38
C LEU A 15 -0.38 -11.39 21.11
N LEU A 16 0.52 -11.75 20.19
CA LEU A 16 0.13 -12.58 19.04
C LEU A 16 -0.36 -13.96 19.47
N GLU A 17 0.26 -14.58 20.47
CA GLU A 17 -0.18 -15.87 21.02
C GLU A 17 -1.57 -15.77 21.66
N ARG A 18 -1.85 -14.67 22.36
CA ARG A 18 -3.21 -14.39 22.89
C ARG A 18 -4.23 -14.27 21.75
N ILE A 19 -3.90 -13.56 20.67
CA ILE A 19 -4.81 -13.40 19.52
C ILE A 19 -5.06 -14.72 18.79
N ASP A 20 -4.06 -15.61 18.67
CA ASP A 20 -4.23 -16.93 18.07
C ASP A 20 -5.16 -17.85 18.88
N SER A 21 -5.25 -17.64 20.20
CA SER A 21 -5.94 -18.55 21.13
C SER A 21 -7.38 -18.14 21.46
N ALA A 22 -7.76 -16.88 21.20
CA ALA A 22 -9.10 -16.38 21.48
C ALA A 22 -9.68 -15.62 20.27
N GLU A 23 -10.91 -16.02 19.89
CA GLU A 23 -11.66 -15.31 18.85
C GLU A 23 -11.84 -13.84 19.26
N ARG A 24 -11.37 -12.94 18.39
CA ARG A 24 -11.63 -11.49 18.46
C ARG A 24 -11.02 -10.77 19.69
N GLU A 25 -9.99 -11.35 20.31
CA GLU A 25 -9.22 -10.72 21.41
C GLU A 25 -8.67 -9.33 21.03
N ILE A 26 -8.26 -9.14 19.77
CA ILE A 26 -7.72 -7.85 19.29
C ILE A 26 -8.68 -6.67 19.49
N ALA A 27 -10.00 -6.89 19.55
CA ALA A 27 -11.00 -5.84 19.73
C ALA A 27 -11.03 -5.26 21.15
N THR A 28 -10.51 -5.99 22.15
CA THR A 28 -10.54 -5.60 23.57
C THR A 28 -9.23 -4.96 24.04
N LEU A 29 -8.17 -5.04 23.23
CA LEU A 29 -6.86 -4.51 23.57
C LEU A 29 -6.88 -3.00 23.82
N THR A 30 -6.14 -2.59 24.84
CA THR A 30 -5.89 -1.18 25.15
C THR A 30 -5.00 -0.52 24.10
N SER A 31 -4.97 0.81 24.05
CA SER A 31 -4.09 1.53 23.12
C SER A 31 -2.61 1.17 23.28
N ALA A 32 -2.15 0.88 24.51
CA ALA A 32 -0.78 0.46 24.77
C ALA A 32 -0.51 -0.95 24.27
N GLU A 33 -1.44 -1.89 24.49
CA GLU A 33 -1.35 -3.25 23.96
C GLU A 33 -1.41 -3.27 22.44
N LEU A 34 -2.18 -2.39 21.79
CA LEU A 34 -2.21 -2.30 20.33
C LEU A 34 -0.85 -1.88 19.75
N VAL A 35 -0.16 -0.93 20.38
CA VAL A 35 1.19 -0.52 19.97
C VAL A 35 2.19 -1.66 20.17
N ALA A 36 2.14 -2.33 21.33
CA ALA A 36 2.98 -3.50 21.59
C ALA A 36 2.70 -4.64 20.59
N LEU A 37 1.44 -4.89 20.25
CA LEU A 37 1.04 -5.86 19.23
C LEU A 37 1.61 -5.51 17.86
N ALA A 38 1.62 -4.24 17.47
CA ALA A 38 2.21 -3.80 16.21
C ALA A 38 3.73 -4.07 16.17
N ASP A 39 4.44 -3.85 17.27
CA ASP A 39 5.86 -4.20 17.38
C ASP A 39 6.09 -5.72 17.30
N GLU A 40 5.33 -6.54 18.05
CA GLU A 40 5.41 -8.01 17.97
C GLU A 40 5.11 -8.53 16.55
N LEU A 41 4.08 -7.98 15.90
CA LEU A 41 3.68 -8.35 14.55
C LEU A 41 4.79 -8.03 13.55
N ARG A 42 5.41 -6.86 13.67
CA ARG A 42 6.53 -6.45 12.83
C ARG A 42 7.73 -7.38 13.01
N GLU A 43 8.10 -7.68 14.25
CA GLU A 43 9.22 -8.59 14.55
C GLU A 43 8.96 -9.99 14.01
N PHE A 44 7.74 -10.52 14.19
CA PHE A 44 7.35 -11.81 13.64
C PHE A 44 7.40 -11.83 12.10
N LEU A 45 6.95 -10.77 11.42
CA LEU A 45 7.02 -10.66 9.96
C LEU A 45 8.46 -10.67 9.45
N LEU A 46 9.35 -9.95 10.14
CA LEU A 46 10.79 -9.94 9.85
C LEU A 46 11.38 -11.35 9.94
N TYR A 47 11.07 -12.07 11.02
CA TYR A 47 11.49 -13.46 11.21
C TYR A 47 10.87 -14.40 10.15
N SER A 48 9.58 -14.28 9.88
CA SER A 48 8.90 -15.15 8.93
C SER A 48 9.45 -15.01 7.51
N VAL A 49 9.78 -13.79 7.08
CA VAL A 49 10.31 -13.57 5.73
C VAL A 49 11.78 -13.97 5.63
N SER A 50 12.58 -13.85 6.69
CA SER A 50 13.97 -14.32 6.68
C SER A 50 14.07 -15.81 6.32
N THR A 51 13.03 -16.60 6.66
CA THR A 51 12.98 -18.05 6.37
C THR A 51 12.32 -18.41 5.03
N THR A 52 11.45 -17.56 4.48
CA THR A 52 10.60 -17.90 3.32
C THR A 52 10.83 -17.06 2.06
N GLY A 53 11.36 -15.84 2.19
CA GLY A 53 11.32 -14.81 1.15
C GLY A 53 9.89 -14.31 0.85
N GLY A 54 9.73 -13.48 -0.19
CA GLY A 54 8.42 -12.98 -0.65
C GLY A 54 8.26 -11.46 -0.58
N HIS A 55 7.04 -10.97 -0.81
CA HIS A 55 6.72 -9.55 -0.76
C HIS A 55 6.77 -9.08 0.69
N PHE A 56 7.69 -8.16 0.98
CA PHE A 56 8.11 -7.91 2.35
C PHE A 56 7.93 -6.45 2.75
N GLY A 57 8.49 -5.52 1.97
CA GLY A 57 8.37 -4.09 2.27
C GLY A 57 6.93 -3.59 2.33
N ALA A 58 6.04 -4.12 1.47
CA ALA A 58 4.63 -3.71 1.43
C ALA A 58 3.86 -4.10 2.71
N GLY A 59 4.11 -5.29 3.26
CA GLY A 59 3.46 -5.75 4.49
C GLY A 59 3.90 -4.98 5.73
N LEU A 60 5.20 -4.66 5.82
CA LEU A 60 5.74 -3.85 6.92
C LEU A 60 5.15 -2.45 6.99
N GLY A 61 4.90 -1.83 5.83
CA GLY A 61 4.33 -0.49 5.74
C GLY A 61 2.88 -0.38 6.23
N VAL A 62 2.15 -1.50 6.39
CA VAL A 62 0.74 -1.48 6.80
C VAL A 62 0.48 -2.22 8.11
N VAL A 63 1.51 -2.47 8.92
CA VAL A 63 1.36 -3.16 10.22
C VAL A 63 0.37 -2.44 11.12
N GLU A 64 0.56 -1.13 11.35
CA GLU A 64 -0.34 -0.33 12.18
C GLU A 64 -1.76 -0.28 11.59
N LEU A 65 -1.88 -0.02 10.28
CA LEU A 65 -3.18 -0.02 9.62
C LEU A 65 -3.92 -1.35 9.80
N THR A 66 -3.21 -2.47 9.66
CA THR A 66 -3.81 -3.81 9.76
C THR A 66 -4.29 -4.10 11.18
N VAL A 67 -3.49 -3.74 12.19
CA VAL A 67 -3.88 -3.83 13.61
C VAL A 67 -5.11 -2.97 13.88
N ALA A 68 -5.10 -1.71 13.42
CA ALA A 68 -6.22 -0.79 13.60
C ALA A 68 -7.51 -1.31 12.95
N LEU A 69 -7.41 -1.83 11.73
CA LEU A 69 -8.55 -2.40 11.01
C LEU A 69 -9.17 -3.58 11.76
N HIS A 70 -8.37 -4.55 12.21
CA HIS A 70 -8.90 -5.71 12.94
C HIS A 70 -9.37 -5.37 14.35
N HIS A 71 -8.85 -4.30 14.96
CA HIS A 71 -9.38 -3.77 16.22
C HIS A 71 -10.75 -3.10 16.05
N VAL A 72 -10.95 -2.34 14.96
CA VAL A 72 -12.14 -1.51 14.74
C VAL A 72 -13.28 -2.25 14.03
N PHE A 73 -12.95 -3.13 13.09
CA PHE A 73 -13.93 -3.88 12.29
C PHE A 73 -14.23 -5.24 12.93
N ASN A 74 -15.50 -5.66 12.87
CA ASN A 74 -15.91 -7.00 13.26
C ASN A 74 -15.61 -8.02 12.16
N THR A 75 -14.34 -8.25 11.83
CA THR A 75 -14.00 -9.25 10.82
C THR A 75 -14.22 -10.67 11.36
N PRO A 76 -14.75 -11.61 10.55
CA PRO A 76 -14.98 -11.55 9.10
C PRO A 76 -16.39 -11.07 8.68
N ASP A 77 -17.26 -10.75 9.64
CA ASP A 77 -18.61 -10.23 9.36
C ASP A 77 -18.54 -8.92 8.57
N ASP A 78 -17.77 -7.98 9.09
CA ASP A 78 -17.34 -6.80 8.36
C ASP A 78 -16.28 -7.18 7.33
N ARG A 79 -16.31 -6.51 6.19
CA ARG A 79 -15.53 -6.92 5.01
C ARG A 79 -14.37 -5.97 4.78
N ILE A 80 -13.17 -6.53 4.71
CA ILE A 80 -11.97 -5.82 4.28
C ILE A 80 -11.50 -6.44 2.97
N VAL A 81 -11.45 -5.63 1.94
CA VAL A 81 -10.91 -5.98 0.62
C VAL A 81 -9.55 -5.31 0.45
N TRP A 82 -8.51 -6.10 0.24
CA TRP A 82 -7.16 -5.60 0.03
C TRP A 82 -6.82 -5.61 -1.46
N ASP A 83 -6.44 -4.47 -2.03
CA ASP A 83 -6.03 -4.38 -3.43
C ASP A 83 -4.66 -5.02 -3.66
N VAL A 84 -4.49 -5.77 -4.76
CA VAL A 84 -3.35 -6.66 -5.08
C VAL A 84 -3.14 -7.78 -4.05
N GLY A 85 -3.03 -7.44 -2.77
CA GLY A 85 -2.92 -8.38 -1.65
C GLY A 85 -1.50 -8.61 -1.12
N HIS A 86 -0.48 -8.05 -1.79
CA HIS A 86 0.93 -8.23 -1.41
C HIS A 86 1.30 -7.61 -0.05
N GLN A 87 0.49 -6.67 0.44
CA GLN A 87 0.60 -6.04 1.75
C GLN A 87 -0.11 -6.80 2.88
N CYS A 88 -0.75 -7.96 2.60
CA CYS A 88 -1.65 -8.64 3.53
C CYS A 88 -0.98 -9.66 4.46
N TYR A 89 0.35 -9.72 4.53
CA TYR A 89 1.03 -10.63 5.45
C TYR A 89 0.64 -10.37 6.92
N PRO A 90 0.63 -9.12 7.44
CA PRO A 90 0.09 -8.85 8.77
C PRO A 90 -1.36 -9.33 8.93
N HIS A 91 -2.19 -9.17 7.90
CA HIS A 91 -3.60 -9.61 7.93
C HIS A 91 -3.70 -11.13 8.09
N LYS A 92 -2.88 -11.90 7.34
CA LYS A 92 -2.84 -13.36 7.47
C LYS A 92 -2.39 -13.79 8.87
N VAL A 93 -1.38 -13.12 9.42
CA VAL A 93 -0.90 -13.40 10.78
C VAL A 93 -2.01 -13.19 11.81
N LEU A 94 -2.70 -12.05 11.77
CA LEU A 94 -3.78 -11.71 12.73
C LEU A 94 -5.09 -12.50 12.53
N THR A 95 -5.16 -13.37 11.53
CA THR A 95 -6.38 -14.13 11.19
C THR A 95 -6.13 -15.63 11.18
N GLY A 96 -5.40 -16.09 12.21
CA GLY A 96 -5.21 -17.52 12.52
C GLY A 96 -4.23 -18.27 11.62
N ARG A 97 -3.46 -17.58 10.77
CA ARG A 97 -2.52 -18.22 9.82
C ARG A 97 -1.05 -18.03 10.20
N ARG A 98 -0.73 -17.46 11.37
CA ARG A 98 0.64 -17.23 11.85
C ARG A 98 1.54 -18.47 11.74
N HIS A 99 1.08 -19.61 12.26
CA HIS A 99 1.85 -20.87 12.24
C HIS A 99 2.09 -21.45 10.82
N ARG A 100 1.33 -20.99 9.81
CA ARG A 100 1.46 -21.43 8.41
C ARG A 100 2.32 -20.51 7.56
N MET A 101 2.79 -19.38 8.12
CA MET A 101 3.56 -18.39 7.37
C MET A 101 4.87 -18.95 6.77
N SER A 102 5.44 -20.00 7.38
CA SER A 102 6.59 -20.74 6.83
C SER A 102 6.31 -21.44 5.48
N SER A 103 5.03 -21.62 5.12
CA SER A 103 4.59 -22.24 3.85
C SER A 103 4.26 -21.21 2.75
N MET A 104 4.51 -19.92 2.99
CA MET A 104 4.15 -18.83 2.09
C MET A 104 4.69 -19.05 0.66
N ARG A 105 3.79 -18.96 -0.34
CA ARG A 105 4.06 -19.16 -1.78
C ARG A 105 4.61 -20.53 -2.16
N GLN A 106 4.53 -21.52 -1.27
CA GLN A 106 4.92 -22.89 -1.56
C GLN A 106 3.74 -23.70 -2.10
N LYS A 107 4.02 -24.76 -2.86
CA LYS A 107 2.99 -25.69 -3.33
C LYS A 107 2.22 -26.24 -2.12
N SER A 108 0.89 -26.16 -2.16
CA SER A 108 -0.01 -26.54 -1.05
C SER A 108 0.13 -25.71 0.23
N GLY A 109 0.94 -24.64 0.22
CA GLY A 109 1.10 -23.69 1.32
C GLY A 109 0.15 -22.49 1.21
N LEU A 110 0.44 -21.44 1.97
CA LEU A 110 -0.31 -20.18 1.90
C LEU A 110 -0.06 -19.46 0.58
N SER A 111 -1.12 -18.87 0.03
CA SER A 111 -1.05 -17.90 -1.06
C SER A 111 -0.34 -16.63 -0.60
N GLY A 112 0.47 -16.04 -1.49
CA GLY A 112 1.06 -14.71 -1.26
C GLY A 112 0.04 -13.56 -1.26
N PHE A 113 -1.20 -13.84 -1.63
CA PHE A 113 -2.30 -12.88 -1.71
C PHE A 113 -3.54 -13.43 -0.98
N PRO A 114 -4.49 -12.58 -0.57
CA PRO A 114 -5.81 -13.02 -0.11
C PRO A 114 -6.48 -13.96 -1.11
N LYS A 115 -6.96 -15.09 -0.59
CA LYS A 115 -7.62 -16.14 -1.37
C LYS A 115 -8.84 -16.63 -0.58
N ARG A 116 -10.04 -16.42 -1.12
CA ARG A 116 -11.31 -16.78 -0.45
C ARG A 116 -11.39 -18.22 0.05
N SER A 117 -10.79 -19.16 -0.68
CA SER A 117 -10.77 -20.57 -0.27
C SER A 117 -9.73 -20.89 0.82
N GLU A 118 -8.88 -19.93 1.19
CA GLU A 118 -7.85 -20.08 2.21
C GLU A 118 -8.33 -19.60 3.59
N SER A 119 -9.17 -18.57 3.64
CA SER A 119 -9.71 -18.01 4.88
C SER A 119 -10.98 -17.20 4.60
N GLU A 120 -11.93 -17.24 5.54
CA GLU A 120 -13.13 -16.38 5.52
C GLU A 120 -12.81 -14.88 5.66
N PHE A 121 -11.65 -14.56 6.23
CA PHE A 121 -11.14 -13.19 6.36
C PHE A 121 -10.65 -12.64 5.02
N ASP A 122 -10.31 -13.50 4.05
CA ASP A 122 -9.93 -13.13 2.70
C ASP A 122 -11.20 -12.89 1.85
N THR A 123 -11.90 -11.79 2.11
CA THR A 123 -13.27 -11.58 1.61
C THR A 123 -13.40 -11.49 0.09
N PHE A 124 -12.31 -11.13 -0.60
CA PHE A 124 -12.20 -11.10 -2.06
C PHE A 124 -10.84 -11.67 -2.49
N GLY A 125 -10.82 -12.40 -3.60
CA GLY A 125 -9.59 -12.95 -4.16
C GLY A 125 -8.90 -11.93 -5.04
N VAL A 126 -7.61 -11.69 -4.80
CA VAL A 126 -6.86 -10.64 -5.50
C VAL A 126 -5.51 -11.15 -6.01
N GLY A 127 -4.94 -10.35 -6.89
CA GLY A 127 -3.63 -10.54 -7.52
C GLY A 127 -3.41 -9.43 -8.54
N HIS A 128 -4.42 -9.19 -9.39
CA HIS A 128 -4.53 -7.96 -10.16
C HIS A 128 -4.86 -6.77 -9.25
N SER A 129 -4.32 -5.61 -9.62
CA SER A 129 -4.54 -4.32 -8.99
C SER A 129 -5.87 -3.68 -9.41
N SER A 130 -6.27 -2.62 -8.71
CA SER A 130 -7.40 -1.73 -9.02
C SER A 130 -8.79 -2.38 -8.88
N THR A 131 -8.87 -3.59 -8.32
CA THR A 131 -10.12 -4.36 -8.22
C THR A 131 -10.87 -4.13 -6.92
N SER A 132 -10.20 -3.59 -5.89
CA SER A 132 -10.74 -3.53 -4.52
C SER A 132 -11.95 -2.62 -4.38
N ILE A 133 -11.96 -1.45 -5.02
CA ILE A 133 -13.05 -0.47 -4.92
C ILE A 133 -14.35 -1.05 -5.47
N SER A 134 -14.30 -1.64 -6.68
CA SER A 134 -15.44 -2.31 -7.30
C SER A 134 -15.97 -3.47 -6.44
N ALA A 135 -15.07 -4.31 -5.93
CA ALA A 135 -15.46 -5.46 -5.10
C ALA A 135 -16.10 -5.01 -3.77
N ALA A 136 -15.51 -4.04 -3.08
CA ALA A 136 -16.05 -3.47 -1.85
C ALA A 136 -17.40 -2.76 -2.09
N MET A 137 -17.53 -1.99 -3.17
CA MET A 137 -18.78 -1.37 -3.57
C MET A 137 -19.87 -2.43 -3.77
N GLY A 138 -19.58 -3.50 -4.53
CA GLY A 138 -20.52 -4.61 -4.72
C GLY A 138 -20.95 -5.27 -3.41
N MET A 139 -20.02 -5.48 -2.47
CA MET A 139 -20.35 -6.00 -1.14
C MET A 139 -21.23 -5.05 -0.32
N ALA A 140 -20.98 -3.74 -0.40
CA ALA A 140 -21.79 -2.72 0.30
C ALA A 140 -23.20 -2.61 -0.29
N LEU A 141 -23.33 -2.64 -1.62
CA LEU A 141 -24.63 -2.66 -2.31
C LEU A 141 -25.43 -3.92 -1.96
N ALA A 142 -24.78 -5.09 -1.94
CA ALA A 142 -25.42 -6.34 -1.57
C ALA A 142 -25.88 -6.33 -0.09
N ALA A 143 -25.06 -5.80 0.82
CA ALA A 143 -25.44 -5.65 2.22
C ALA A 143 -26.67 -4.73 2.39
N ARG A 144 -26.68 -3.59 1.69
CA ARG A 144 -27.83 -2.66 1.63
C ARG A 144 -29.09 -3.36 1.13
N GLN A 145 -28.99 -4.12 0.04
CA GLN A 145 -30.13 -4.86 -0.53
C GLN A 145 -30.68 -5.94 0.41
N GLN A 146 -29.81 -6.56 1.22
CA GLN A 146 -30.20 -7.59 2.19
C GLN A 146 -30.65 -7.01 3.55
N GLY A 147 -30.61 -5.68 3.74
CA GLY A 147 -30.90 -5.06 5.03
C GLY A 147 -29.87 -5.36 6.12
N ILE A 148 -28.65 -5.75 5.73
CA ILE A 148 -27.56 -6.07 6.66
C ILE A 148 -26.75 -4.81 6.92
N ASN A 149 -26.65 -4.40 8.19
CA ASN A 149 -25.79 -3.30 8.61
C ASN A 149 -24.33 -3.76 8.76
N ARG A 150 -23.66 -3.97 7.63
CA ARG A 150 -22.28 -4.45 7.54
C ARG A 150 -21.34 -3.30 7.14
N LYS A 151 -20.20 -3.19 7.80
CA LYS A 151 -19.14 -2.28 7.37
C LYS A 151 -18.32 -2.93 6.26
N VAL A 152 -17.98 -2.14 5.25
CA VAL A 152 -17.14 -2.58 4.13
C VAL A 152 -16.02 -1.58 3.92
N ALA A 153 -14.78 -2.06 3.91
CA ALA A 153 -13.59 -1.29 3.64
C ALA A 153 -12.80 -1.87 2.45
N ALA A 154 -12.28 -0.99 1.59
CA ALA A 154 -11.27 -1.32 0.60
C ALA A 154 -9.94 -0.65 0.99
N VAL A 155 -8.83 -1.38 0.93
CA VAL A 155 -7.48 -0.83 1.13
C VAL A 155 -6.76 -0.87 -0.22
N ILE A 156 -6.43 0.31 -0.76
CA ILE A 156 -5.78 0.46 -2.07
C ILE A 156 -4.49 1.26 -1.94
N GLY A 157 -3.46 0.88 -2.70
CA GLY A 157 -2.23 1.67 -2.80
C GLY A 157 -2.38 2.83 -3.79
N ASP A 158 -1.55 3.86 -3.64
CA ASP A 158 -1.48 5.02 -4.54
C ASP A 158 -1.05 4.65 -5.97
N GLY A 159 -0.28 3.56 -6.17
CA GLY A 159 -0.04 3.01 -7.50
C GLY A 159 -1.29 2.35 -8.11
N ALA A 160 -2.04 1.58 -7.31
CA ALA A 160 -3.20 0.82 -7.77
C ALA A 160 -4.43 1.69 -8.04
N ILE A 161 -4.55 2.86 -7.41
CA ILE A 161 -5.67 3.78 -7.69
C ILE A 161 -5.54 4.44 -9.09
N THR A 162 -4.38 4.32 -9.75
CA THR A 162 -4.18 4.85 -11.11
C THR A 162 -4.90 4.05 -12.19
N GLY A 163 -5.29 2.81 -11.91
CA GLY A 163 -5.92 1.96 -12.91
C GLY A 163 -7.33 2.43 -13.28
N GLY A 164 -7.69 2.28 -14.56
CA GLY A 164 -8.98 2.74 -15.09
C GLY A 164 -10.18 2.19 -14.30
N MET A 165 -10.13 0.92 -13.91
CA MET A 165 -11.18 0.28 -13.10
C MET A 165 -11.37 0.96 -11.73
N ALA A 166 -10.30 1.48 -11.12
CA ALA A 166 -10.42 2.20 -9.86
C ALA A 166 -11.20 3.51 -10.05
N PHE A 167 -10.93 4.25 -11.14
CA PHE A 167 -11.67 5.48 -11.48
C PHE A 167 -13.13 5.23 -11.85
N GLU A 168 -13.40 4.19 -12.64
CA GLU A 168 -14.76 3.76 -12.96
C GLU A 168 -15.55 3.48 -11.68
N ALA A 169 -14.94 2.75 -10.73
CA ALA A 169 -15.53 2.43 -9.44
C ALA A 169 -15.72 3.67 -8.54
N LEU A 170 -14.74 4.58 -8.50
CA LEU A 170 -14.83 5.84 -7.75
C LEU A 170 -16.02 6.68 -8.23
N ALA A 171 -16.15 6.86 -9.56
CA ALA A 171 -17.24 7.61 -10.15
C ALA A 171 -18.60 6.95 -9.86
N HIS A 172 -18.69 5.63 -9.99
CA HIS A 172 -19.93 4.89 -9.74
C HIS A 172 -20.35 4.94 -8.26
N ALA A 173 -19.41 4.76 -7.34
CA ALA A 173 -19.67 4.86 -5.90
C ALA A 173 -20.11 6.28 -5.49
N GLY A 174 -19.56 7.30 -6.13
CA GLY A 174 -20.01 8.69 -5.99
C GLY A 174 -21.50 8.89 -6.28
N HIS A 175 -21.98 8.23 -7.33
CA HIS A 175 -23.38 8.24 -7.75
C HIS A 175 -24.28 7.38 -6.84
N GLU A 176 -23.91 6.11 -6.63
CA GLU A 176 -24.72 5.13 -5.88
C GLU A 176 -24.75 5.35 -4.36
N ARG A 177 -23.76 6.10 -3.87
CA ARG A 177 -23.52 6.43 -2.46
C ARG A 177 -23.63 5.23 -1.50
N PRO A 178 -22.93 4.12 -1.74
CA PRO A 178 -22.92 3.00 -0.80
C PRO A 178 -22.25 3.41 0.53
N ASN A 179 -22.65 2.78 1.63
CA ASN A 179 -21.92 2.89 2.90
C ASN A 179 -20.62 2.07 2.79
N MET A 180 -19.51 2.74 2.45
CA MET A 180 -18.21 2.10 2.32
C MET A 180 -17.07 3.04 2.68
N LEU A 181 -15.98 2.46 3.14
CA LEU A 181 -14.73 3.16 3.40
C LEU A 181 -13.66 2.73 2.39
N LEU A 182 -13.08 3.68 1.68
CA LEU A 182 -11.85 3.50 0.91
C LEU A 182 -10.67 4.03 1.72
N ILE A 183 -9.68 3.18 1.97
CA ILE A 183 -8.43 3.56 2.61
C ILE A 183 -7.37 3.64 1.50
N LEU A 184 -6.94 4.85 1.21
CA LEU A 184 -5.84 5.12 0.30
C LEU A 184 -4.54 5.08 1.09
N ASN A 185 -3.77 4.01 0.90
CA ASN A 185 -2.45 3.82 1.46
C ASN A 185 -1.39 4.43 0.51
N ASP A 186 -1.02 5.67 0.78
CA ASP A 186 -0.02 6.39 -0.02
C ASP A 186 1.37 6.23 0.59
N ASN A 187 2.27 5.60 -0.15
CA ASN A 187 3.69 5.54 0.18
C ASN A 187 4.58 6.08 -0.95
N GLN A 188 4.00 6.76 -1.94
CA GLN A 188 4.65 7.29 -3.14
C GLN A 188 5.33 6.25 -4.05
N MET A 189 5.04 4.96 -3.85
CA MET A 189 5.69 3.84 -4.54
C MET A 189 4.67 2.89 -5.19
N SER A 190 5.10 2.25 -6.27
CA SER A 190 4.53 1.00 -6.81
C SER A 190 5.61 -0.09 -6.73
N ILE A 191 5.96 -0.71 -7.86
CA ILE A 191 7.19 -1.49 -7.99
C ILE A 191 8.38 -0.51 -8.00
N GLY A 192 8.29 0.55 -8.82
CA GLY A 192 9.17 1.72 -8.82
C GLY A 192 8.53 2.96 -8.21
N HIS A 193 9.05 4.16 -8.50
CA HIS A 193 8.41 5.42 -8.11
C HIS A 193 7.12 5.64 -8.91
N ASN A 194 6.07 6.14 -8.25
CA ASN A 194 4.83 6.45 -8.95
C ASN A 194 5.00 7.65 -9.89
N THR A 195 4.53 7.50 -11.13
CA THR A 195 4.61 8.50 -12.19
C THR A 195 3.21 9.01 -12.57
N GLY A 196 3.14 10.15 -13.25
CA GLY A 196 1.90 10.70 -13.79
C GLY A 196 1.19 11.76 -12.94
N GLY A 197 0.03 12.20 -13.46
CA GLY A 197 -0.71 13.34 -12.91
C GLY A 197 -1.27 13.11 -11.50
N LEU A 198 -1.68 11.87 -11.19
CA LEU A 198 -2.15 11.50 -9.85
C LEU A 198 -1.02 11.47 -8.82
N ALA A 199 0.13 10.90 -9.15
CA ALA A 199 1.29 10.92 -8.27
C ALA A 199 1.69 12.37 -7.93
N SER A 200 1.69 13.25 -8.95
CA SER A 200 1.91 14.69 -8.77
C SER A 200 0.82 15.35 -7.90
N TYR A 201 -0.43 14.93 -8.01
CA TYR A 201 -1.54 15.41 -7.18
C TYR A 201 -1.37 15.02 -5.71
N PHE A 202 -1.05 13.76 -5.43
CA PHE A 202 -0.79 13.30 -4.05
C PHE A 202 0.44 13.96 -3.44
N ALA A 203 1.52 14.14 -4.20
CA ALA A 203 2.71 14.87 -3.75
C ALA A 203 2.39 16.32 -3.34
N ARG A 204 1.52 17.02 -4.09
CA ARG A 204 1.05 18.37 -3.70
C ARG A 204 0.22 18.36 -2.43
N ILE A 205 -0.63 17.34 -2.23
CA ILE A 205 -1.39 17.17 -0.99
C ILE A 205 -0.44 17.01 0.20
N TRP A 206 0.61 16.18 0.06
CA TRP A 206 1.63 16.00 1.09
C TRP A 206 2.34 17.32 1.43
N ALA A 207 2.83 18.03 0.40
CA ALA A 207 3.52 19.29 0.59
C ALA A 207 2.65 20.33 1.33
N THR A 208 1.36 20.38 0.99
CA THR A 208 0.38 21.28 1.62
C THR A 208 0.19 20.95 3.10
N GLN A 209 0.02 19.68 3.46
CA GLN A 209 -0.14 19.29 4.86
C GLN A 209 1.13 19.48 5.69
N THR A 210 2.31 19.17 5.13
CA THR A 210 3.60 19.44 5.80
C THR A 210 3.77 20.93 6.06
N TYR A 211 3.41 21.78 5.09
CA TYR A 211 3.42 23.24 5.28
C TYR A 211 2.47 23.67 6.41
N LEU A 212 1.24 23.13 6.46
CA LEU A 212 0.26 23.45 7.50
C LEU A 212 0.73 23.01 8.90
N THR A 213 1.30 21.81 9.04
CA THR A 213 1.84 21.32 10.33
C THR A 213 3.05 22.12 10.79
N LEU A 214 3.97 22.46 9.89
CA LEU A 214 5.07 23.38 10.19
C LEU A 214 4.54 24.76 10.61
N ARG A 215 3.49 25.25 9.95
CA ARG A 215 2.83 26.52 10.29
C ARG A 215 2.19 26.49 11.66
N GLU A 216 1.44 25.45 12.01
CA GLU A 216 0.83 25.34 13.34
C GLU A 216 1.88 25.23 14.45
N THR A 217 2.96 24.50 14.20
CA THR A 217 4.10 24.38 15.12
C THR A 217 4.78 25.74 15.29
N SER A 218 5.00 26.46 14.18
CA SER A 218 5.58 27.82 14.19
C SER A 218 4.65 28.83 14.84
N LYS A 219 3.34 28.73 14.67
CA LYS A 219 2.34 29.58 15.33
C LYS A 219 2.41 29.45 16.86
N LYS A 220 2.48 28.23 17.38
CA LYS A 220 2.66 27.99 18.83
C LYS A 220 3.95 28.62 19.38
N LEU A 221 5.01 28.69 18.56
CA LEU A 221 6.28 29.35 18.92
C LEU A 221 6.22 30.88 18.77
N LEU A 222 5.51 31.40 17.75
CA LEU A 222 5.45 32.81 17.38
C LEU A 222 4.31 33.59 18.04
N GLU A 223 3.42 32.95 18.80
CA GLU A 223 2.34 33.59 19.59
C GLU A 223 2.86 34.66 20.57
N HIS A 224 4.18 34.68 20.86
CA HIS A 224 4.85 35.66 21.70
C HIS A 224 5.44 36.88 20.95
N VAL A 225 5.32 36.95 19.61
CA VAL A 225 5.93 38.01 18.78
C VAL A 225 4.90 38.63 17.81
N LYS A 226 4.18 39.66 18.28
CA LYS A 226 3.04 40.31 17.57
C LYS A 226 3.29 40.72 16.11
N PRO A 227 4.45 41.27 15.69
CA PRO A 227 4.64 41.72 14.30
C PRO A 227 4.68 40.59 13.25
N ALA A 228 5.06 39.36 13.65
CA ALA A 228 5.15 38.21 12.75
C ALA A 228 3.76 37.64 12.39
N TRP A 229 2.76 37.87 13.25
CA TRP A 229 1.41 37.34 13.12
C TRP A 229 0.63 37.96 11.94
N ASP A 230 0.78 39.26 11.73
CA ASP A 230 0.05 39.97 10.66
C ASP A 230 0.64 39.68 9.26
N LEU A 231 1.94 39.41 9.17
CA LEU A 231 2.58 38.96 7.93
C LEU A 231 2.13 37.53 7.57
N ALA A 232 2.02 36.63 8.56
CA ALA A 232 1.53 35.27 8.35
C ALA A 232 0.07 35.23 7.84
N LYS A 233 -0.80 36.11 8.35
CA LYS A 233 -2.19 36.24 7.89
C LYS A 233 -2.32 36.71 6.43
N ARG A 234 -1.48 37.65 5.98
CA ARG A 234 -1.53 38.13 4.60
C ARG A 234 -1.08 37.08 3.58
N THR A 235 -0.13 36.23 3.95
CA THR A 235 0.27 35.07 3.12
C THR A 235 -0.81 33.99 3.07
N GLU A 236 -1.56 33.80 4.17
CA GLU A 236 -2.66 32.83 4.26
C GLU A 236 -3.81 33.12 3.29
N GLU A 237 -4.15 34.39 3.04
CA GLU A 237 -5.22 34.75 2.08
C GLU A 237 -4.83 34.46 0.62
N HIS A 238 -3.54 34.52 0.26
CA HIS A 238 -3.07 34.17 -1.08
C HIS A 238 -2.98 32.66 -1.33
N MET A 239 -2.81 31.84 -0.28
CA MET A 239 -2.72 30.37 -0.43
C MET A 239 -4.09 29.67 -0.47
N LYS A 240 -5.17 30.31 0.02
CA LYS A 240 -6.54 29.75 -0.07
C LYS A 240 -7.04 29.57 -1.50
N GLY A 241 -6.41 30.22 -2.49
CA GLY A 241 -6.69 30.04 -3.92
C GLY A 241 -6.02 28.81 -4.56
N MET A 242 -5.14 28.10 -3.84
CA MET A 242 -4.57 26.83 -4.29
C MET A 242 -5.50 25.70 -3.84
N VAL A 243 -6.10 25.01 -4.81
CA VAL A 243 -6.90 23.78 -4.73
C VAL A 243 -6.83 23.10 -3.35
N ALA A 244 -7.93 23.12 -2.61
CA ALA A 244 -8.01 22.44 -1.31
C ALA A 244 -7.63 20.95 -1.46
N PRO A 245 -6.82 20.38 -0.55
CA PRO A 245 -6.52 18.96 -0.57
C PRO A 245 -7.83 18.17 -0.39
N GLY A 246 -8.28 17.47 -1.44
CA GLY A 246 -9.54 16.72 -1.44
C GLY A 246 -10.43 16.91 -2.68
N THR A 247 -10.27 18.02 -3.40
CA THR A 247 -11.17 18.41 -4.51
C THR A 247 -11.49 17.31 -5.51
N LEU A 248 -10.51 16.53 -6.00
CA LEU A 248 -10.78 15.49 -6.98
C LEU A 248 -11.82 14.47 -6.50
N PHE A 249 -11.66 13.97 -5.27
CA PHE A 249 -12.54 12.93 -4.73
C PHE A 249 -13.88 13.49 -4.27
N GLU A 250 -13.86 14.71 -3.73
CA GLU A 250 -15.07 15.41 -3.33
C GLU A 250 -15.97 15.73 -4.53
N GLU A 251 -15.39 16.14 -5.65
CA GLU A 251 -16.11 16.33 -6.93
C GLU A 251 -16.65 15.01 -7.50
N LEU A 252 -15.98 13.89 -7.22
CA LEU A 252 -16.50 12.55 -7.49
C LEU A 252 -17.54 12.08 -6.47
N GLY A 253 -17.96 12.92 -5.52
CA GLY A 253 -19.04 12.63 -4.56
C GLY A 253 -18.61 11.90 -3.29
N TRP A 254 -17.31 11.77 -3.03
CA TRP A 254 -16.76 11.14 -1.83
C TRP A 254 -16.49 12.15 -0.72
N HIS A 255 -16.61 11.73 0.54
CA HIS A 255 -16.14 12.53 1.66
C HIS A 255 -14.68 12.17 1.98
N TYR A 256 -13.77 13.13 1.82
CA TYR A 256 -12.33 12.92 1.92
C TYR A 256 -11.75 13.33 3.28
N ILE A 257 -10.92 12.48 3.87
CA ILE A 257 -10.29 12.68 5.18
C ILE A 257 -8.80 12.35 5.08
N GLY A 258 -7.93 13.30 5.45
CA GLY A 258 -6.48 13.12 5.52
C GLY A 258 -5.69 14.10 4.63
N PRO A 259 -4.42 13.81 4.32
CA PRO A 259 -3.66 12.63 4.74
C PRO A 259 -3.35 12.60 6.24
N LEU A 260 -3.43 11.41 6.85
CA LEU A 260 -2.97 11.15 8.22
C LEU A 260 -1.64 10.38 8.21
N ASP A 261 -0.96 10.33 9.35
CA ASP A 261 0.16 9.41 9.55
C ASP A 261 -0.37 7.98 9.70
N GLY A 262 0.00 7.10 8.78
CA GLY A 262 -0.37 5.69 8.76
C GLY A 262 0.38 4.83 9.78
N HIS A 263 1.32 5.40 10.53
CA HIS A 263 2.07 4.74 11.61
C HIS A 263 1.71 5.27 13.01
N ASP A 264 0.86 6.29 13.11
CA ASP A 264 0.27 6.70 14.38
C ASP A 264 -0.97 5.84 14.68
N LEU A 265 -0.73 4.66 15.26
CA LEU A 265 -1.76 3.66 15.55
C LEU A 265 -2.90 4.18 16.44
N PRO A 266 -2.64 4.89 17.57
CA PRO A 266 -3.72 5.50 18.35
C PRO A 266 -4.62 6.44 17.53
N SER A 267 -4.03 7.35 16.75
CA SER A 267 -4.78 8.27 15.89
C SER A 267 -5.55 7.54 14.79
N LEU A 268 -4.95 6.51 14.17
CA LEU A 268 -5.63 5.67 13.17
C LEU A 268 -6.87 4.99 13.75
N VAL A 269 -6.77 4.41 14.95
CA VAL A 269 -7.90 3.74 15.61
C VAL A 269 -9.03 4.73 15.88
N GLU A 270 -8.72 5.92 16.38
CA GLU A 270 -9.73 6.96 16.64
C GLU A 270 -10.46 7.37 15.35
N VAL A 271 -9.70 7.67 14.30
CA VAL A 271 -10.30 8.10 13.02
C VAL A 271 -11.07 6.96 12.37
N LEU A 272 -10.56 5.73 12.34
CA LEU A 272 -11.28 4.58 11.79
C LEU A 272 -12.60 4.31 12.53
N LYS A 273 -12.62 4.44 13.87
CA LYS A 273 -13.86 4.31 14.66
C LYS A 273 -14.89 5.35 14.23
N ARG A 274 -14.48 6.60 14.04
CA ARG A 274 -15.35 7.69 13.61
C ARG A 274 -15.84 7.50 12.17
N VAL A 275 -14.92 7.26 11.23
CA VAL A 275 -15.21 7.23 9.79
C VAL A 275 -16.01 5.99 9.40
N SER A 276 -15.74 4.83 10.01
CA SER A 276 -16.48 3.60 9.75
C SER A 276 -17.94 3.64 10.23
N ALA A 277 -18.33 4.66 11.00
CA ALA A 277 -19.70 4.88 11.44
C ALA A 277 -20.46 5.90 10.57
N LEU A 278 -19.78 6.58 9.64
CA LEU A 278 -20.41 7.55 8.74
C LEU A 278 -21.18 6.84 7.62
N SER A 279 -22.23 7.51 7.14
CA SER A 279 -23.00 7.05 5.98
C SER A 279 -22.41 7.57 4.66
N GLY A 280 -22.64 6.84 3.58
CA GLY A 280 -22.14 7.14 2.25
C GLY A 280 -20.65 6.82 2.06
N PRO A 281 -20.10 7.16 0.88
CA PRO A 281 -18.75 6.78 0.48
C PRO A 281 -17.71 7.70 1.13
N GLN A 282 -16.79 7.11 1.89
CA GLN A 282 -15.74 7.80 2.64
C GLN A 282 -14.36 7.45 2.08
N ILE A 283 -13.44 8.42 2.00
CA ILE A 283 -12.02 8.17 1.74
C ILE A 283 -11.21 8.57 2.95
N LEU A 284 -10.41 7.63 3.47
CA LEU A 284 -9.35 7.89 4.43
C LEU A 284 -8.01 7.78 3.73
N HIS A 285 -7.33 8.91 3.54
CA HIS A 285 -5.98 8.96 3.01
C HIS A 285 -4.98 8.85 4.16
N ILE A 286 -4.12 7.84 4.13
CA ILE A 286 -3.02 7.66 5.08
C ILE A 286 -1.67 7.68 4.34
N ARG A 287 -0.64 8.11 5.03
CA ARG A 287 0.75 8.10 4.55
C ARG A 287 1.52 7.00 5.25
N THR A 288 2.16 6.12 4.50
CA THR A 288 3.01 5.07 5.08
C THR A 288 4.40 5.08 4.47
N ILE A 289 5.31 4.37 5.12
CA ILE A 289 6.67 4.13 4.65
C ILE A 289 6.75 2.64 4.29
N LYS A 290 7.04 2.36 3.02
CA LYS A 290 7.30 0.98 2.57
C LYS A 290 8.53 0.45 3.34
N GLY A 291 8.41 -0.74 3.93
CA GLY A 291 9.47 -1.31 4.77
C GLY A 291 9.51 -0.82 6.21
N LYS A 292 8.50 -0.07 6.69
CA LYS A 292 8.52 0.56 8.01
C LYS A 292 9.00 -0.35 9.14
N GLY A 293 10.00 0.15 9.85
CA GLY A 293 10.64 -0.48 11.00
C GLY A 293 11.78 -1.41 10.61
N PHE A 294 12.15 -1.53 9.33
CA PHE A 294 13.37 -2.23 8.91
C PHE A 294 14.21 -1.31 8.03
N THR A 295 15.26 -0.74 8.62
CA THR A 295 16.09 0.33 8.03
C THR A 295 16.52 0.01 6.60
N PRO A 296 17.04 -1.20 6.27
CA PRO A 296 17.44 -1.51 4.90
C PRO A 296 16.30 -1.46 3.88
N ALA A 297 15.06 -1.79 4.27
CA ALA A 297 13.91 -1.71 3.37
C ALA A 297 13.30 -0.30 3.28
N GLU A 298 13.48 0.54 4.31
CA GLU A 298 13.13 1.96 4.24
C GLU A 298 14.09 2.70 3.29
N GLU A 299 15.38 2.34 3.29
CA GLU A 299 16.41 2.95 2.44
C GLU A 299 16.39 2.45 0.98
N ASP A 300 16.07 1.16 0.75
CA ASP A 300 15.93 0.57 -0.59
C ASP A 300 14.56 -0.12 -0.79
N PRO A 301 13.47 0.67 -0.95
CA PRO A 301 12.12 0.14 -1.09
C PRO A 301 11.88 -0.66 -2.40
N ILE A 302 12.76 -0.52 -3.40
CA ILE A 302 12.70 -1.23 -4.68
C ILE A 302 13.35 -2.60 -4.51
N GLY A 303 14.60 -2.67 -4.04
CA GLY A 303 15.31 -3.92 -3.80
C GLY A 303 14.62 -4.83 -2.79
N TYR A 304 13.96 -4.24 -1.79
CA TYR A 304 13.19 -4.97 -0.76
C TYR A 304 11.71 -5.17 -1.09
N HIS A 305 11.26 -4.86 -2.32
CA HIS A 305 9.88 -5.14 -2.75
C HIS A 305 9.57 -6.66 -2.69
N ALA A 306 10.51 -7.49 -3.16
CA ALA A 306 10.45 -8.94 -3.05
C ALA A 306 11.82 -9.53 -2.72
N LEU A 307 11.97 -10.07 -1.51
CA LEU A 307 13.21 -10.75 -1.11
C LEU A 307 13.23 -12.20 -1.60
N GLY A 308 14.36 -12.61 -2.16
CA GLY A 308 14.69 -14.04 -2.29
C GLY A 308 14.89 -14.68 -0.91
N LYS A 309 14.80 -16.01 -0.82
CA LYS A 309 15.15 -16.72 0.42
C LYS A 309 16.60 -16.37 0.79
N ILE A 310 16.79 -15.87 2.00
CA ILE A 310 18.14 -15.68 2.55
C ILE A 310 18.64 -17.06 2.89
N GLU A 311 19.64 -17.56 2.15
CA GLU A 311 20.31 -18.78 2.56
C GLU A 311 20.98 -18.51 3.91
N PRO A 312 20.76 -19.36 4.94
CA PRO A 312 21.51 -19.25 6.19
C PRO A 312 22.99 -19.29 5.84
N SER A 313 23.77 -18.35 6.39
CA SER A 313 25.22 -18.25 6.19
C SER A 313 25.85 -19.62 6.08
N LYS A 314 26.13 -20.05 4.84
CA LYS A 314 26.89 -21.25 4.59
C LYS A 314 28.30 -20.90 5.04
N THR A 315 28.72 -21.55 6.13
CA THR A 315 30.13 -21.76 6.41
C THR A 315 30.81 -22.14 5.11
N THR A 316 31.74 -21.28 4.69
CA THR A 316 32.77 -21.44 3.67
C THR A 316 32.79 -22.83 3.02
N LYS A 317 31.96 -23.02 2.00
CA LYS A 317 32.21 -23.99 0.94
C LYS A 317 32.38 -23.21 -0.34
N THR A 318 33.62 -23.18 -0.80
CA THR A 318 34.06 -22.72 -2.11
C THR A 318 33.05 -23.16 -3.18
N ALA A 319 32.23 -22.21 -3.64
CA ALA A 319 31.33 -22.45 -4.75
C ALA A 319 32.19 -22.71 -5.99
N SER A 320 32.08 -23.90 -6.54
CA SER A 320 32.57 -24.21 -7.89
C SER A 320 31.96 -23.19 -8.85
N PRO A 321 32.68 -22.66 -9.85
CA PRO A 321 32.11 -21.70 -10.80
C PRO A 321 30.97 -22.40 -11.53
N SER A 322 29.73 -22.02 -11.22
CA SER A 322 28.56 -22.52 -11.94
C SER A 322 28.65 -22.04 -13.38
N ALA A 323 28.34 -22.91 -14.34
CA ALA A 323 28.21 -22.51 -15.74
C ALA A 323 27.33 -21.25 -15.87
N PRO A 324 27.67 -20.32 -16.79
CA PRO A 324 26.90 -19.09 -16.94
C PRO A 324 25.44 -19.42 -17.20
N LYS A 325 24.54 -18.85 -16.40
CA LYS A 325 23.10 -19.02 -16.60
C LYS A 325 22.70 -18.31 -17.89
N PRO A 326 21.79 -18.90 -18.70
CA PRO A 326 21.25 -18.19 -19.86
C PRO A 326 20.55 -16.90 -19.40
N PRO A 327 20.51 -15.85 -20.24
CA PRO A 327 19.81 -14.62 -19.92
C PRO A 327 18.31 -14.88 -19.73
N LYS A 328 17.63 -14.05 -18.94
CA LYS A 328 16.16 -14.12 -18.85
C LYS A 328 15.54 -13.58 -20.13
N TYR A 329 14.32 -14.01 -20.45
CA TYR A 329 13.59 -13.49 -21.62
C TYR A 329 13.46 -11.96 -21.60
N GLN A 330 13.22 -11.36 -20.43
CA GLN A 330 13.17 -9.90 -20.28
C GLN A 330 14.49 -9.21 -20.65
N ASP A 331 15.64 -9.84 -20.34
CA ASP A 331 16.96 -9.27 -20.65
C ASP A 331 17.21 -9.30 -22.16
N VAL A 332 16.80 -10.40 -22.82
CA VAL A 332 16.87 -10.55 -24.28
C VAL A 332 15.97 -9.53 -24.98
N PHE A 333 14.72 -9.36 -24.51
CA PHE A 333 13.79 -8.37 -25.05
C PHE A 333 14.32 -6.94 -24.87
N GLY A 334 14.82 -6.60 -23.68
CA GLY A 334 15.37 -5.29 -23.38
C GLY A 334 16.53 -4.92 -24.29
N GLN A 335 17.46 -5.86 -24.51
CA GLN A 335 18.58 -5.65 -25.45
C GLN A 335 18.07 -5.45 -26.88
N TRP A 336 17.18 -6.34 -27.36
CA TRP A 336 16.60 -6.23 -28.70
C TRP A 336 15.89 -4.89 -28.91
N LEU A 337 15.15 -4.42 -27.91
CA LEU A 337 14.43 -3.15 -27.97
C LEU A 337 15.39 -1.98 -28.14
N CYS A 338 16.50 -1.97 -27.40
CA CYS A 338 17.56 -0.96 -27.56
C CYS A 338 18.23 -1.02 -28.94
N ASP A 339 18.64 -2.21 -29.38
CA ASP A 339 19.29 -2.42 -30.68
C ASP A 339 18.38 -1.97 -31.83
N THR A 340 17.08 -2.24 -31.73
CA THR A 340 16.10 -1.84 -32.75
C THR A 340 15.91 -0.32 -32.74
N ALA A 341 15.83 0.29 -31.56
CA ALA A 341 15.71 1.74 -31.43
C ALA A 341 16.96 2.53 -31.86
N GLU A 342 18.14 1.91 -31.85
CA GLU A 342 19.37 2.52 -32.38
C GLU A 342 19.27 2.74 -33.90
N VAL A 343 18.64 1.81 -34.61
CA VAL A 343 18.56 1.84 -36.09
C VAL A 343 17.24 2.40 -36.62
N ASP A 344 16.17 2.35 -35.84
CA ASP A 344 14.85 2.87 -36.21
C ASP A 344 14.39 3.98 -35.23
N PRO A 345 14.34 5.25 -35.67
CA PRO A 345 13.90 6.35 -34.82
C PRO A 345 12.42 6.28 -34.43
N LEU A 346 11.59 5.49 -35.13
CA LEU A 346 10.15 5.38 -34.90
C LEU A 346 9.76 4.40 -33.78
N VAL A 347 10.71 3.58 -33.31
CA VAL A 347 10.45 2.63 -32.22
C VAL A 347 10.19 3.38 -30.92
N ALA A 348 9.05 3.09 -30.29
CA ALA A 348 8.68 3.56 -28.97
C ALA A 348 8.50 2.38 -28.00
N GLY A 349 8.93 2.55 -26.75
CA GLY A 349 8.71 1.61 -25.66
C GLY A 349 7.56 2.07 -24.78
N ILE A 350 6.51 1.26 -24.65
CA ILE A 350 5.36 1.55 -23.79
C ILE A 350 5.22 0.43 -22.76
N THR A 351 5.10 0.78 -21.47
CA THR A 351 4.93 -0.21 -20.39
C THR A 351 3.87 0.24 -19.37
N PRO A 352 3.04 -0.67 -18.85
CA PRO A 352 2.12 -0.37 -17.76
C PRO A 352 2.78 -0.63 -16.39
N ALA A 353 3.59 0.30 -15.88
CA ALA A 353 4.29 0.21 -14.59
C ALA A 353 5.22 -1.02 -14.41
N MET A 354 5.72 -1.60 -15.51
CA MET A 354 6.51 -2.84 -15.49
C MET A 354 7.88 -2.66 -16.16
N CYS A 355 8.55 -1.52 -15.94
CA CYS A 355 9.86 -1.20 -16.51
C CYS A 355 10.90 -2.29 -16.22
N GLU A 356 11.14 -2.59 -14.94
CA GLU A 356 12.13 -3.55 -14.48
C GLU A 356 11.73 -4.99 -14.84
N GLY A 357 10.46 -5.31 -14.65
CA GLY A 357 9.91 -6.64 -14.97
C GLY A 357 9.95 -6.98 -16.46
N SER A 358 9.88 -5.96 -17.32
CA SER A 358 9.95 -6.12 -18.77
C SER A 358 11.36 -5.89 -19.33
N GLY A 359 12.37 -5.66 -18.49
CA GLY A 359 13.75 -5.44 -18.95
C GLY A 359 13.98 -4.11 -19.67
N MET A 360 13.13 -3.10 -19.47
CA MET A 360 13.17 -1.83 -20.21
C MET A 360 14.03 -0.74 -19.55
N VAL A 361 14.72 -1.05 -18.45
CA VAL A 361 15.51 -0.07 -17.66
C VAL A 361 16.53 0.67 -18.52
N TYR A 362 17.30 -0.05 -19.35
CA TYR A 362 18.28 0.56 -20.24
C TYR A 362 17.63 1.38 -21.35
N PHE A 363 16.51 0.91 -21.91
CA PHE A 363 15.78 1.64 -22.93
C PHE A 363 15.24 2.97 -22.38
N ALA A 364 14.65 2.96 -21.19
CA ALA A 364 14.14 4.16 -20.53
C ALA A 364 15.25 5.20 -20.28
N ALA A 365 16.46 4.75 -19.95
CA ALA A 365 17.61 5.63 -19.73
C ALA A 365 18.23 6.15 -21.04
N ALA A 366 18.35 5.29 -22.07
CA ALA A 366 18.98 5.63 -23.34
C ALA A 366 18.06 6.42 -24.28
N TYR A 367 16.75 6.17 -24.23
CA TYR A 367 15.74 6.75 -25.12
C TYR A 367 14.55 7.34 -24.34
N PRO A 368 14.78 8.28 -23.41
CA PRO A 368 13.74 8.81 -22.54
C PRO A 368 12.57 9.45 -23.32
N ASP A 369 12.86 10.11 -24.44
CA ASP A 369 11.82 10.75 -25.28
C ASP A 369 10.94 9.75 -26.06
N ARG A 370 11.32 8.46 -26.06
CA ARG A 370 10.60 7.37 -26.75
C ARG A 370 10.10 6.30 -25.77
N TYR A 371 10.17 6.57 -24.48
CA TYR A 371 9.74 5.68 -23.41
C TYR A 371 8.52 6.26 -22.69
N TYR A 372 7.47 5.45 -22.58
CA TYR A 372 6.20 5.85 -21.97
C TYR A 372 5.78 4.81 -20.92
N ASP A 373 5.78 5.24 -19.65
CA ASP A 373 5.16 4.47 -18.56
C ASP A 373 3.75 5.01 -18.31
N VAL A 374 2.74 4.17 -18.55
CA VAL A 374 1.33 4.56 -18.41
C VAL A 374 0.75 4.25 -17.02
N ALA A 375 1.62 3.99 -16.03
CA ALA A 375 1.23 3.47 -14.73
C ALA A 375 0.44 2.15 -14.87
N ILE A 376 -0.42 1.79 -13.91
CA ILE A 376 -1.17 0.54 -13.93
C ILE A 376 -2.41 0.68 -14.83
N ALA A 377 -2.21 0.88 -16.14
CA ALA A 377 -3.28 1.14 -17.09
C ALA A 377 -3.07 0.39 -18.42
N GLU A 378 -3.19 -0.94 -18.40
CA GLU A 378 -2.96 -1.81 -19.56
C GLU A 378 -3.87 -1.48 -20.74
N GLN A 379 -5.15 -1.16 -20.49
CA GLN A 379 -6.10 -0.76 -21.53
C GLN A 379 -5.66 0.54 -22.23
N HIS A 380 -5.12 1.48 -21.45
CA HIS A 380 -4.56 2.72 -21.98
C HIS A 380 -3.27 2.45 -22.76
N ALA A 381 -2.36 1.61 -22.26
CA ALA A 381 -1.12 1.24 -22.94
C ALA A 381 -1.36 0.77 -24.37
N VAL A 382 -2.32 -0.14 -24.55
CA VAL A 382 -2.64 -0.72 -25.87
C VAL A 382 -3.29 0.31 -26.78
N THR A 383 -4.18 1.14 -26.26
CA THR A 383 -4.85 2.18 -27.06
C THR A 383 -3.89 3.32 -27.44
N LEU A 384 -2.97 3.67 -26.54
CA LEU A 384 -1.89 4.64 -26.78
C LEU A 384 -0.97 4.13 -27.90
N ALA A 385 -0.60 2.85 -27.88
CA ALA A 385 0.24 2.24 -28.92
C ALA A 385 -0.44 2.17 -30.30
N ALA A 386 -1.78 2.21 -30.35
CA ALA A 386 -2.54 2.13 -31.59
C ALA A 386 -2.67 3.48 -32.33
N GLY A 387 -2.54 4.60 -31.61
CA GLY A 387 -2.54 5.95 -32.19
C GLY A 387 -1.15 6.31 -32.70
#